data_AF-A0A4Y1YL67-F1
#
_entry.id   AF-A0A4Y1YL67-F1
#
_cell.length_a   1.000
_cell.length_b   1.000
_cell.length_c   1.000
_cell.angle_alpha   90.00
_cell.angle_beta   90.00
_cell.angle_gamma   90.00
#
_symmetry.space_group_name_H-M   'P 1'
#
loop_
_entity.id
_entity.type
_entity.pdbx_description
1 polymer ?
#
loop_
_entity_poly.entity_id
_entity_poly.type
_entity_poly.pdbx_seq_one_letter_code
_entity_poly.pdbx_strand_id
1 'polypeptide(L)'
;MKRTKYASDISKEKFAEIEPLLRSVRRSTKPTTIDLYEVFCAVLYLLRTGCQWRFLPGEFPKWQSVYAYWRKWNEPDQHGVSVLEQALKKSGWRGPRETGAQRLQHVLDYGRAKREEYRHG
;
A
#
# COMPACT_ATOMS: atom_id res chain seq x y z
N MET A 1 -15.27 12.18 -15.31
CA MET A 1 -13.98 12.15 -16.04
C MET A 1 -13.39 10.76 -15.90
N LYS A 2 -12.94 10.14 -16.99
CA LYS A 2 -12.28 8.83 -16.96
C LYS A 2 -10.82 9.05 -16.53
N ARG A 3 -10.43 8.42 -15.43
CA ARG A 3 -9.05 8.40 -14.94
C ARG A 3 -8.12 7.79 -15.99
N THR A 4 -6.93 8.34 -16.16
CA THR A 4 -5.87 7.70 -16.95
C THR A 4 -5.35 6.46 -16.22
N LYS A 5 -5.31 5.30 -16.91
CA LYS A 5 -4.82 4.06 -16.33
C LYS A 5 -3.30 4.12 -16.17
N TYR A 6 -2.81 3.83 -14.96
CA TYR A 6 -1.39 3.79 -14.66
C TYR A 6 -0.83 2.38 -14.91
N ALA A 7 0.45 2.26 -15.22
CA ALA A 7 1.12 0.97 -15.39
C ALA A 7 1.13 0.11 -14.11
N SER A 8 0.91 0.73 -12.93
CA SER A 8 0.75 0.06 -11.65
C SER A 8 -0.64 -0.56 -11.45
N ASP A 9 -1.62 -0.22 -12.28
CA ASP A 9 -3.00 -0.63 -12.06
C ASP A 9 -3.23 -2.10 -12.41
N ILE A 10 -4.03 -2.76 -11.57
CA ILE A 10 -4.55 -4.09 -11.87
C ILE A 10 -5.89 -4.00 -12.60
N SER A 11 -6.28 -5.10 -13.25
CA SER A 11 -7.59 -5.20 -13.88
C SER A 11 -8.70 -5.22 -12.82
N LYS A 12 -9.90 -4.78 -13.19
CA LYS A 12 -11.04 -4.75 -12.25
C LYS A 12 -11.50 -6.16 -11.87
N GLU A 13 -11.31 -7.13 -12.77
CA GLU A 13 -11.61 -8.54 -12.55
C GLU A 13 -10.72 -9.11 -11.45
N LYS A 14 -9.40 -8.88 -11.55
CA LYS A 14 -8.47 -9.26 -10.48
C LYS A 14 -8.75 -8.53 -9.18
N PHE A 15 -9.20 -7.27 -9.27
CA PHE A 15 -9.59 -6.52 -8.08
C PHE A 15 -10.82 -7.15 -7.40
N ALA A 16 -11.83 -7.57 -8.15
CA ALA A 16 -13.03 -8.20 -7.62
C ALA A 16 -12.72 -9.46 -6.80
N GLU A 17 -11.66 -10.21 -7.15
CA GLU A 17 -11.22 -11.38 -6.40
C GLU A 17 -10.59 -11.05 -5.03
N ILE A 18 -9.98 -9.88 -4.89
CA ILE A 18 -9.31 -9.43 -3.65
C ILE A 18 -10.18 -8.48 -2.84
N GLU A 19 -11.17 -7.84 -3.45
CA GLU A 19 -12.05 -6.87 -2.82
C GLU A 19 -12.72 -7.39 -1.53
N PRO A 20 -13.24 -8.64 -1.46
CA PRO A 20 -13.82 -9.16 -0.22
C PRO A 20 -12.82 -9.17 0.94
N LEU A 21 -11.55 -9.46 0.65
CA LEU A 21 -10.48 -9.46 1.64
C LEU A 21 -10.18 -8.05 2.14
N LEU A 22 -10.12 -7.07 1.25
CA LEU A 22 -9.90 -5.67 1.62
C LEU A 22 -11.09 -5.08 2.41
N ARG A 23 -12.31 -5.55 2.12
CA ARG A 23 -13.53 -5.15 2.83
C ARG A 23 -13.63 -5.77 4.23
N SER A 24 -13.13 -6.97 4.46
CA SER A 24 -13.24 -7.66 5.76
C SER A 24 -12.56 -6.91 6.91
N VAL A 25 -11.47 -6.18 6.61
CA VAL A 25 -10.74 -5.34 7.58
C VAL A 25 -11.61 -4.18 8.08
N ARG A 26 -12.55 -3.72 7.26
CA ARG A 26 -13.38 -2.57 7.60
C ARG A 26 -14.74 -2.99 8.15
N ARG A 27 -14.85 -2.98 9.47
CA ARG A 27 -16.15 -3.03 10.18
C ARG A 27 -16.80 -1.65 10.19
N SER A 28 -17.35 -1.19 9.06
CA SER A 28 -18.04 0.10 9.00
C SER A 28 -19.45 -0.06 8.46
N THR A 29 -20.43 0.33 9.27
CA THR A 29 -21.86 0.34 8.95
C THR A 29 -22.27 1.52 8.06
N LYS A 30 -21.38 2.51 7.85
CA LYS A 30 -21.65 3.66 7.00
C LYS A 30 -21.29 3.35 5.53
N PRO A 31 -22.22 3.52 4.57
CA PRO A 31 -21.91 3.38 3.17
C PRO A 31 -20.80 4.34 2.78
N THR A 32 -19.85 3.83 2.01
CA THR A 32 -18.67 4.59 1.62
C THR A 32 -18.90 5.20 0.27
N THR A 33 -18.60 6.49 0.14
CA THR A 33 -18.64 7.20 -1.15
C THR A 33 -17.36 6.99 -1.98
N ILE A 34 -16.34 6.34 -1.41
CA ILE A 34 -15.02 6.17 -2.01
C ILE A 34 -14.96 4.78 -2.67
N ASP A 35 -14.55 4.77 -3.95
CA ASP A 35 -14.27 3.55 -4.70
C ASP A 35 -13.01 2.86 -4.15
N LEU A 36 -13.20 1.63 -3.69
CA LEU A 36 -12.16 0.80 -3.08
C LEU A 36 -11.11 0.37 -4.11
N TYR A 37 -11.51 0.23 -5.38
CA TYR A 37 -10.60 -0.03 -6.50
C TYR A 37 -9.59 1.11 -6.65
N GLU A 38 -10.08 2.34 -6.66
CA GLU A 38 -9.24 3.52 -6.84
C GLU A 38 -8.28 3.73 -5.65
N VAL A 39 -8.73 3.43 -4.43
CA VAL A 39 -7.84 3.43 -3.25
C VAL A 39 -6.74 2.38 -3.40
N PHE A 40 -7.08 1.17 -3.83
CA PHE A 40 -6.09 0.11 -4.01
C PHE A 40 -5.10 0.45 -5.13
N CYS A 41 -5.57 0.96 -6.27
CA CYS A 41 -4.69 1.45 -7.34
C CYS A 41 -3.76 2.58 -6.88
N ALA A 42 -4.24 3.51 -6.04
CA ALA A 42 -3.40 4.56 -5.45
C ALA A 42 -2.28 3.97 -4.57
N VAL A 43 -2.59 2.93 -3.78
CA VAL A 43 -1.59 2.20 -2.98
C VAL A 43 -0.58 1.51 -3.89
N LEU A 44 -1.00 0.82 -4.95
CA LEU A 44 -0.09 0.18 -5.89
C LEU A 44 0.84 1.18 -6.58
N TYR A 45 0.31 2.34 -6.96
CA TYR A 45 1.08 3.43 -7.53
C TYR A 45 2.17 3.91 -6.56
N LEU A 46 1.80 4.14 -5.29
CA LEU A 46 2.73 4.54 -4.24
C LEU A 46 3.82 3.48 -3.99
N LEU A 47 3.46 2.20 -3.95
CA LEU A 47 4.41 1.10 -3.75
C LEU A 47 5.38 0.99 -4.92
N ARG A 48 4.90 1.15 -6.16
CA ARG A 48 5.74 1.09 -7.36
C ARG A 48 6.72 2.25 -7.44
N THR A 49 6.21 3.47 -7.28
CA THR A 49 6.98 4.71 -7.49
C THR A 49 7.80 5.10 -6.28
N GLY A 50 7.35 4.73 -5.08
CA GLY A 50 7.94 5.20 -3.83
C GLY A 50 7.71 6.68 -3.56
N CYS A 51 6.80 7.35 -4.26
CA CYS A 51 6.52 8.77 -4.03
C CYS A 51 5.97 9.02 -2.62
N GLN A 52 6.05 10.26 -2.14
CA GLN A 52 5.46 10.60 -0.84
C GLN A 52 3.94 10.73 -0.97
N TRP A 53 3.21 10.46 0.11
CA TRP A 53 1.74 10.51 0.14
C TRP A 53 1.13 11.79 -0.45
N ARG A 54 1.75 12.94 -0.21
CA ARG A 54 1.26 14.25 -0.69
C ARG A 54 1.43 14.46 -2.20
N PHE A 55 2.25 13.64 -2.85
CA PHE A 55 2.50 13.66 -4.29
C PHE A 55 1.66 12.64 -5.06
N LEU A 56 0.67 12.00 -4.41
CA LEU A 56 -0.29 11.19 -5.13
C LEU A 56 -1.02 12.02 -6.21
N PRO A 57 -1.18 11.50 -7.43
CA PRO A 57 -1.91 12.19 -8.49
C PRO A 57 -3.33 12.59 -8.06
N GLY A 58 -3.76 13.79 -8.47
CA GLY A 58 -5.06 14.36 -8.06
C GLY A 58 -6.29 13.62 -8.58
N GLU A 59 -6.12 12.69 -9.53
CA GLU A 59 -7.19 11.81 -10.02
C GLU A 59 -7.55 10.72 -9.00
N PHE A 60 -6.65 10.39 -8.08
CA PHE A 60 -6.91 9.42 -7.03
C PHE A 60 -7.75 10.02 -5.90
N PRO A 61 -8.37 9.17 -5.06
CA PRO A 61 -8.96 9.62 -3.81
C PRO A 61 -7.94 10.41 -2.98
N LYS A 62 -8.43 11.35 -2.17
CA LYS A 62 -7.59 12.18 -1.28
C LYS A 62 -6.59 11.31 -0.52
N TRP A 63 -5.31 11.72 -0.52
CA TRP A 63 -4.23 10.93 0.04
C TRP A 63 -4.45 10.55 1.51
N GLN A 64 -5.15 11.37 2.30
CA GLN A 64 -5.49 11.05 3.69
C GLN A 64 -6.40 9.83 3.79
N SER A 65 -7.36 9.73 2.88
CA SER A 65 -8.24 8.56 2.78
C SER A 65 -7.41 7.36 2.35
N VAL A 66 -6.61 7.48 1.29
CA VAL A 66 -5.74 6.38 0.82
C VAL A 66 -4.83 5.87 1.95
N TYR A 67 -4.20 6.79 2.68
CA TYR A 67 -3.35 6.47 3.84
C TYR A 67 -4.12 5.75 4.96
N ALA A 68 -5.32 6.20 5.29
CA ALA A 68 -6.15 5.57 6.32
C ALA A 68 -6.53 4.13 5.96
N TYR A 69 -6.80 3.86 4.67
CA TYR A 69 -7.04 2.51 4.18
C TYR A 69 -5.76 1.67 4.17
N TRP A 70 -4.67 2.21 3.63
CA TRP A 70 -3.38 1.53 3.62
C TRP A 70 -2.96 1.12 5.03
N ARG A 71 -3.05 2.03 6.01
CA ARG A 71 -2.69 1.75 7.41
C ARG A 71 -3.48 0.56 7.96
N LYS A 72 -4.79 0.50 7.70
CA LYS A 72 -5.65 -0.60 8.15
C LYS A 72 -5.30 -1.92 7.46
N TRP A 73 -5.06 -1.89 6.15
CA TRP A 73 -4.72 -3.11 5.42
C TRP A 73 -3.31 -3.61 5.74
N ASN A 74 -2.39 -2.71 6.09
CA ASN A 74 -1.00 -3.01 6.40
C ASN A 74 -0.79 -3.41 7.87
N GLU A 75 -1.83 -3.41 8.70
CA GLU A 75 -1.76 -3.91 10.06
C GLU A 75 -1.57 -5.44 10.02
N PRO A 76 -0.50 -5.98 10.63
CA PRO A 76 -0.26 -7.42 10.66
C PRO A 76 -1.29 -8.11 11.55
N ASP A 77 -1.72 -9.30 11.15
CA ASP A 77 -2.54 -10.17 11.97
C ASP A 77 -1.71 -10.93 13.03
N GLN A 78 -2.36 -11.83 13.75
CA GLN A 78 -1.73 -12.70 14.76
C GLN A 78 -0.60 -13.59 14.22
N HIS A 79 -0.52 -13.77 12.89
CA HIS A 79 0.53 -14.54 12.21
C HIS A 79 1.59 -13.64 11.57
N GLY A 80 1.52 -12.32 11.79
CA GLY A 80 2.44 -11.34 11.22
C GLY A 80 2.17 -10.98 9.77
N VAL A 81 1.08 -11.47 9.16
CA VAL A 81 0.76 -11.22 7.75
C VAL A 81 -0.35 -10.18 7.67
N SER A 82 -0.12 -9.11 6.91
CA SER A 82 -1.15 -8.08 6.72
C SER A 82 -2.14 -8.47 5.61
N VAL A 83 -3.37 -7.94 5.68
CA VAL A 83 -4.36 -8.14 4.60
C VAL A 83 -3.88 -7.54 3.29
N LEU A 84 -3.14 -6.43 3.34
CA LEU A 84 -2.52 -5.84 2.17
C LEU A 84 -1.57 -6.84 1.50
N GLU A 85 -0.73 -7.52 2.28
CA GLU A 85 0.21 -8.51 1.74
C GLU A 85 -0.50 -9.70 1.09
N GLN A 86 -1.56 -10.20 1.72
CA GLN A 86 -2.40 -11.25 1.15
C GLN A 86 -3.06 -10.80 -0.17
N ALA A 87 -3.59 -9.57 -0.21
CA ALA A 87 -4.20 -8.99 -1.42
C ALA A 87 -3.17 -8.79 -2.54
N LEU A 88 -1.97 -8.30 -2.22
CA LEU A 88 -0.86 -8.16 -3.17
C LEU A 88 -0.47 -9.51 -3.75
N LYS A 89 -0.34 -10.55 -2.91
CA LYS A 89 -0.04 -11.92 -3.36
C LYS A 89 -1.12 -12.45 -4.31
N LYS A 90 -2.39 -12.34 -3.92
CA LYS A 90 -3.53 -12.86 -4.71
C LYS A 90 -3.73 -12.11 -6.03
N SER A 91 -3.48 -10.79 -6.06
CA SER A 91 -3.55 -9.99 -7.29
C SER A 91 -2.42 -10.30 -8.30
N GLY A 92 -1.40 -11.05 -7.88
CA GLY A 92 -0.21 -11.32 -8.68
C GLY A 92 0.74 -10.12 -8.77
N TRP A 93 0.75 -9.25 -7.75
CA TRP A 93 1.65 -8.09 -7.70
C TRP A 93 3.12 -8.52 -7.68
N ARG A 94 3.93 -7.90 -8.55
CA ARG A 94 5.37 -8.17 -8.70
C ARG A 94 6.26 -6.98 -8.37
N GLY A 95 5.68 -5.91 -7.82
CA GLY A 95 6.42 -4.72 -7.41
C GLY A 95 6.87 -4.77 -5.95
N PRO A 96 7.46 -3.67 -5.44
CA PRO A 96 7.78 -3.52 -4.03
C PRO A 96 6.53 -3.69 -3.14
N ARG A 97 6.71 -4.27 -1.96
CA ARG A 97 5.66 -4.36 -0.92
C ARG A 97 5.78 -3.25 0.13
N GLU A 98 6.91 -2.57 0.13
CA GLU A 98 7.24 -1.47 1.03
C GLU A 98 7.11 -0.13 0.31
N THR A 99 6.59 0.85 1.05
CA THR A 99 6.59 2.25 0.61
C THR A 99 8.02 2.76 0.43
N GLY A 100 8.20 3.84 -0.35
CA GLY A 100 9.52 4.47 -0.49
C GLY A 100 10.11 4.91 0.86
N ALA A 101 9.27 5.38 1.78
CA ALA A 101 9.69 5.77 3.13
C ALA A 101 10.20 4.58 3.96
N GLN A 102 9.52 3.43 3.92
CA GLN A 102 9.96 2.22 4.62
C GLN A 102 11.31 1.72 4.10
N ARG A 103 11.49 1.68 2.78
CA ARG A 103 12.76 1.31 2.15
C ARG A 103 13.91 2.22 2.57
N LEU A 104 13.66 3.53 2.61
CA LEU A 104 14.67 4.50 3.07
C LEU A 104 15.02 4.27 4.55
N GLN A 105 14.03 4.02 5.40
CA GLN A 105 14.27 3.75 6.83
C GLN A 105 15.16 2.52 7.02
N HIS A 106 14.89 1.42 6.32
CA HIS A 106 15.73 0.21 6.38
C HIS A 106 17.19 0.48 5.99
N VAL A 107 17.43 1.30 4.95
CA VAL A 107 18.79 1.67 4.53
C VAL A 107 19.51 2.49 5.61
N LEU A 108 18.79 3.42 6.24
CA LEU A 108 19.35 4.26 7.31
C LEU A 108 19.67 3.45 8.57
N ASP A 109 18.78 2.53 8.95
CA ASP A 109 18.96 1.64 10.10
C ASP A 109 20.14 0.70 9.88
N TYR A 110 20.26 0.11 8.68
CA TYR A 110 21.41 -0.70 8.30
C TYR A 110 22.73 0.09 8.36
N GLY A 111 22.74 1.31 7.82
CA GLY A 111 23.92 2.18 7.88
C GLY A 111 24.29 2.60 9.30
N ARG A 112 23.32 2.70 10.22
CA ARG A 112 23.58 2.96 11.65
C ARG A 112 24.22 1.75 12.32
N ALA A 113 23.63 0.56 12.18
CA ALA A 113 24.14 -0.68 12.78
C ALA A 113 25.60 -0.94 12.37
N LYS A 114 25.91 -0.77 11.07
CA LYS A 114 27.27 -0.97 10.55
C LYS A 114 28.28 0.00 11.18
N ARG A 115 27.91 1.28 11.42
CA ARG A 115 28.80 2.26 12.07
C ARG A 115 29.07 1.95 13.55
N GLU A 116 28.12 1.30 14.23
CA GLU A 116 28.28 0.88 15.62
C GLU A 116 29.23 -0.32 15.71
N GLU A 117 29.18 -1.27 14.77
CA GLU A 117 30.11 -2.39 14.68
C GLU A 117 31.58 -1.94 14.50
N TYR A 118 31.86 -0.99 13.58
CA TYR A 118 33.21 -0.46 13.38
C TYR A 118 33.74 0.42 14.53
N ARG A 119 32.88 0.86 15.45
CA ARG A 119 33.31 1.65 16.62
C ARG A 119 33.76 0.76 17.78
N HIS A 120 33.37 -0.52 17.77
CA HIS A 120 33.60 -1.47 18.86
C HIS A 120 34.60 -2.59 18.51
N GLY A 121 35.20 -2.59 17.31
CA GLY A 121 36.30 -3.48 16.92
C GLY A 121 37.58 -2.70 16.66
#